data_AF-Q5U3X6-F1
#
_entry.id   AF-Q5U3X6-F1
#
_cell.length_a   1.000
_cell.length_b   1.000
_cell.length_c   1.000
_cell.angle_alpha   90.00
_cell.angle_beta   90.00
_cell.angle_gamma   90.00
#
_symmetry.space_group_name_H-M   'P 1'
#
loop_
_entity.id
_entity.type
_entity.pdbx_description
1 polymer ?
#
loop_
_entity_poly.entity_id
_entity_poly.type
_entity_poly.pdbx_seq_one_letter_code
_entity_poly.pdbx_strand_id
1 'polypeptide(L)'
;GPIATVFTRECMSHYLRVFNFLWRAKRMEYILTDIRKGHMCNAKLLRNMPEFSGVLHQCHILASEMVHFIHQMQYYITFEVLECSWDELWNRVQQAQDLDHIIAAHEAFLDTITSRCLLDSNSRVLLNQLRAVFDQIIELQNAQDTMYRAALEELQRRLQFEEKKKQRETEGQWGVTAAEEEEENKRIREFQDSIPKMCSQLRILTHFYQGVVQQFLVLLTTSSDESLQFLSFRLDFNEHYKAREPRLRVSLGSRGRRSSHT
;
A
#
# COMPACT_ATOMS: atom_id res chain seq x y z
N GLY A 1 4.52 18.05 -37.12
CA GLY A 1 4.32 19.50 -36.98
C GLY A 1 5.48 20.10 -36.20
N PRO A 2 5.59 21.44 -36.09
CA PRO A 2 6.74 22.13 -35.48
C PRO A 2 7.01 21.75 -34.01
N ILE A 3 5.97 21.36 -33.27
CA ILE A 3 6.07 20.86 -31.88
C ILE A 3 6.86 19.54 -31.79
N ALA A 4 6.86 18.73 -32.85
CA ALA A 4 7.54 17.43 -32.88
C ALA A 4 9.08 17.56 -32.91
N THR A 5 9.61 18.76 -33.16
CA THR A 5 11.04 19.04 -33.06
C THR A 5 11.53 18.99 -31.61
N VAL A 6 10.68 19.39 -30.65
CA VAL A 6 10.98 19.31 -29.21
C VAL A 6 10.47 18.00 -28.62
N PHE A 7 9.25 17.58 -29.00
CA PHE A 7 8.67 16.33 -28.51
C PHE A 7 8.99 15.18 -29.45
N THR A 8 10.22 14.69 -29.34
CA THR A 8 10.69 13.53 -30.11
C THR A 8 9.99 12.24 -29.69
N ARG A 9 10.06 11.21 -30.54
CA ARG A 9 9.52 9.87 -30.20
C ARG A 9 10.19 9.29 -28.95
N GLU A 10 11.46 9.60 -28.74
CA GLU A 10 12.22 9.15 -27.58
C GLU A 10 11.66 9.78 -26.29
N CYS A 11 11.47 11.10 -26.28
CA CYS A 11 10.84 11.84 -25.18
C CYS A 11 9.47 11.25 -24.80
N MET A 12 8.64 10.97 -25.80
CA MET A 12 7.32 10.37 -25.57
C MET A 12 7.42 8.97 -24.94
N SER A 13 8.46 8.20 -25.24
CA SER A 13 8.69 6.91 -24.60
C SER A 13 9.05 7.06 -23.11
N HIS A 14 9.84 8.07 -22.75
CA HIS A 14 10.17 8.38 -21.36
C HIS A 14 8.92 8.81 -20.59
N TYR A 15 8.11 9.71 -21.16
CA TYR A 15 6.84 10.10 -20.57
C TYR A 15 5.89 8.91 -20.38
N LEU A 16 5.78 8.02 -21.36
CA LEU A 16 4.93 6.84 -21.25
C LEU A 16 5.41 5.91 -20.12
N ARG A 17 6.73 5.74 -19.94
CA ARG A 17 7.29 4.95 -18.83
C ARG A 17 6.97 5.57 -17.48
N VAL A 18 7.17 6.88 -17.33
CA VAL A 18 6.83 7.62 -16.10
C VAL A 18 5.33 7.54 -15.83
N PHE A 19 4.49 7.82 -16.81
CA PHE A 19 3.03 7.73 -16.69
C PHE A 19 2.58 6.35 -16.24
N ASN A 20 3.09 5.29 -16.86
CA ASN A 20 2.77 3.90 -16.51
C ASN A 20 3.16 3.54 -15.08
N PHE A 21 4.22 4.14 -14.54
CA PHE A 21 4.62 4.00 -13.16
C PHE A 21 3.68 4.76 -12.21
N LEU A 22 3.43 6.04 -12.50
CA LEU A 22 2.52 6.90 -11.72
C LEU A 22 1.11 6.32 -11.67
N TRP A 23 0.62 5.79 -12.79
CA TRP A 23 -0.70 5.16 -12.88
C TRP A 23 -0.78 3.91 -11.99
N ARG A 24 0.27 3.08 -11.97
CA ARG A 24 0.32 1.92 -11.06
C ARG A 24 0.33 2.35 -9.60
N ALA A 25 1.13 3.36 -9.24
CA ALA A 25 1.15 3.90 -7.88
C ALA A 25 -0.23 4.47 -7.48
N LYS A 26 -0.88 5.22 -8.37
CA LYS A 26 -2.23 5.77 -8.13
C LYS A 26 -3.28 4.66 -7.98
N ARG A 27 -3.17 3.59 -8.76
CA ARG A 27 -4.03 2.40 -8.62
C ARG A 27 -3.89 1.78 -7.22
N MET A 28 -2.68 1.68 -6.68
CA MET A 28 -2.48 1.11 -5.33
C MET A 28 -3.15 1.95 -4.24
N GLU A 29 -3.03 3.29 -4.32
CA GLU A 29 -3.76 4.20 -3.41
C GLU A 29 -5.27 4.02 -3.50
N TYR A 30 -5.80 3.89 -4.73
CA TYR A 30 -7.23 3.66 -4.95
C TYR A 30 -7.70 2.34 -4.33
N ILE A 31 -6.96 1.24 -4.54
CA ILE A 31 -7.26 -0.07 -3.95
C ILE A 31 -7.27 0.02 -2.42
N LEU A 32 -6.27 0.65 -1.82
CA LEU A 32 -6.20 0.81 -0.36
C LEU A 32 -7.31 1.70 0.20
N THR A 33 -7.74 2.71 -0.57
CA THR A 33 -8.90 3.55 -0.22
C THR A 33 -10.18 2.72 -0.21
N ASP A 34 -10.36 1.84 -1.19
CA ASP A 34 -11.51 0.95 -1.27
C ASP A 34 -11.53 -0.08 -0.13
N ILE A 35 -10.37 -0.71 0.15
CA ILE A 35 -10.16 -1.57 1.32
C ILE A 35 -10.59 -0.86 2.61
N ARG A 36 -10.13 0.38 2.82
CA ARG A 36 -10.45 1.15 4.03
C ARG A 36 -11.94 1.49 4.13
N LYS A 37 -12.60 1.76 3.01
CA LYS A 37 -14.07 1.93 2.99
C LYS A 37 -14.77 0.63 3.36
N GLY A 38 -14.33 -0.49 2.80
CA GLY A 38 -14.82 -1.84 3.13
C GLY A 38 -14.69 -2.14 4.61
N HIS A 39 -13.54 -1.84 5.22
CA HIS A 39 -13.29 -1.97 6.66
C HIS A 39 -14.33 -1.23 7.50
N MET A 40 -14.63 0.03 7.18
CA MET A 40 -15.61 0.83 7.93
C MET A 40 -17.05 0.32 7.78
N CYS A 41 -17.40 -0.25 6.63
CA CYS A 41 -18.72 -0.84 6.39
C CYS A 41 -18.84 -2.19 7.12
N ASN A 42 -17.89 -3.09 6.86
CA ASN A 42 -17.92 -4.47 7.34
C ASN A 42 -17.76 -4.57 8.85
N ALA A 43 -16.98 -3.67 9.48
CA ALA A 43 -16.88 -3.62 10.94
C ALA A 43 -18.22 -3.32 11.62
N LYS A 44 -19.11 -2.56 10.97
CA LYS A 44 -20.46 -2.30 11.49
C LYS A 44 -21.38 -3.50 11.30
N LEU A 45 -21.33 -4.13 10.13
CA LEU A 45 -22.18 -5.28 9.78
C LEU A 45 -21.82 -6.52 10.62
N LEU A 46 -20.53 -6.80 10.77
CA LEU A 46 -20.01 -7.98 11.46
C LEU A 46 -19.89 -7.79 12.99
N ARG A 47 -20.48 -6.73 13.55
CA ARG A 47 -20.44 -6.45 14.99
C ARG A 47 -21.01 -7.58 15.83
N ASN A 48 -21.99 -8.32 15.30
CA ASN A 48 -22.64 -9.44 15.98
C ASN A 48 -21.84 -10.76 15.88
N MET A 49 -20.65 -10.74 15.27
CA MET A 49 -19.75 -11.90 15.15
C MET A 49 -18.41 -11.60 15.85
N PRO A 50 -18.38 -11.56 17.20
CA PRO A 50 -17.18 -11.19 17.96
C PRO A 50 -15.98 -12.10 17.68
N GLU A 51 -16.21 -13.36 17.32
CA GLU A 51 -15.16 -14.31 16.93
C GLU A 51 -14.33 -13.83 15.72
N PHE A 52 -14.92 -13.02 14.84
CA PHE A 52 -14.26 -12.49 13.63
C PHE A 52 -13.47 -11.20 13.90
N SER A 53 -13.58 -10.62 15.09
CA SER A 53 -12.92 -9.35 15.45
C SER A 53 -11.39 -9.40 15.31
N GLY A 54 -10.78 -10.56 15.55
CA GLY A 54 -9.33 -10.73 15.39
C GLY A 54 -8.88 -10.58 13.93
N VAL A 55 -9.65 -11.13 12.99
CA VAL A 55 -9.40 -11.03 11.54
C VAL A 55 -9.52 -9.57 11.09
N LEU A 56 -10.60 -8.90 11.51
CA LEU A 56 -10.81 -7.47 11.22
C LEU A 56 -9.65 -6.62 11.70
N HIS A 57 -9.21 -6.83 12.94
CA HIS A 57 -8.12 -6.07 13.53
C HIS A 57 -6.80 -6.26 12.77
N GLN A 58 -6.43 -7.50 12.44
CA GLN A 58 -5.21 -7.79 11.68
C GLN A 58 -5.26 -7.18 10.27
N CYS A 59 -6.41 -7.28 9.59
CA CYS A 59 -6.64 -6.63 8.31
C CYS A 59 -6.44 -5.11 8.37
N HIS A 60 -6.98 -4.47 9.41
CA HIS A 60 -6.86 -3.01 9.59
C HIS A 60 -5.41 -2.59 9.82
N ILE A 61 -4.65 -3.33 10.65
CA ILE A 61 -3.25 -3.03 10.91
C ILE A 61 -2.44 -3.11 9.61
N LEU A 62 -2.52 -4.23 8.90
CA LEU A 62 -1.75 -4.42 7.67
C LEU A 62 -2.12 -3.39 6.59
N ALA A 63 -3.41 -3.10 6.41
CA ALA A 63 -3.84 -2.07 5.48
C ALA A 63 -3.32 -0.68 5.90
N SER A 64 -3.30 -0.36 7.20
CA SER A 64 -2.75 0.91 7.69
C SER A 64 -1.25 1.04 7.42
N GLU A 65 -0.48 -0.03 7.56
CA GLU A 65 0.95 -0.04 7.19
C GLU A 65 1.11 0.24 5.68
N MET A 66 0.36 -0.47 4.83
CA MET A 66 0.41 -0.27 3.38
C MET A 66 -0.03 1.14 2.96
N VAL A 67 -1.05 1.70 3.59
CA VAL A 67 -1.51 3.08 3.37
C VAL A 67 -0.41 4.08 3.72
N HIS A 68 0.25 3.90 4.87
CA HIS A 68 1.37 4.77 5.25
C HIS A 68 2.48 4.72 4.20
N PHE A 69 2.89 3.52 3.78
CA PHE A 69 3.93 3.35 2.77
C PHE A 69 3.57 4.05 1.45
N ILE A 70 2.36 3.82 0.91
CA ILE A 70 1.93 4.43 -0.35
C ILE A 70 1.86 5.96 -0.23
N HIS A 71 1.35 6.51 0.87
CA HIS A 71 1.32 7.96 1.05
C HIS A 71 2.72 8.59 1.10
N GLN A 72 3.68 7.97 1.79
CA GLN A 72 5.06 8.48 1.81
C GLN A 72 5.71 8.41 0.43
N MET A 73 5.52 7.30 -0.29
CA MET A 73 6.00 7.16 -1.68
C MET A 73 5.38 8.19 -2.62
N GLN A 74 4.08 8.42 -2.52
CA GLN A 74 3.39 9.42 -3.33
C GLN A 74 3.87 10.84 -3.03
N TYR A 75 4.07 11.16 -1.76
CA TYR A 75 4.62 12.45 -1.41
C TYR A 75 5.99 12.66 -2.06
N TYR A 76 6.89 11.68 -1.94
CA TYR A 76 8.21 11.74 -2.56
C TYR A 76 8.10 11.95 -4.08
N ILE A 77 7.30 11.14 -4.77
CA ILE A 77 7.18 11.21 -6.23
C ILE A 77 6.56 12.54 -6.67
N THR A 78 5.46 12.97 -6.05
CA THR A 78 4.72 14.15 -6.53
C THR A 78 5.38 15.46 -6.11
N PHE A 79 5.77 15.61 -4.84
CA PHE A 79 6.27 16.87 -4.32
C PHE A 79 7.79 17.00 -4.40
N GLU A 80 8.54 15.94 -4.10
CA GLU A 80 10.00 16.04 -4.08
C GLU A 80 10.63 15.81 -5.46
N VAL A 81 10.01 14.98 -6.30
CA VAL A 81 10.50 14.70 -7.65
C VAL A 81 9.82 15.57 -8.69
N LEU A 82 8.51 15.39 -8.90
CA LEU A 82 7.81 16.03 -10.03
C LEU A 82 7.73 17.55 -9.89
N GLU A 83 7.30 18.08 -8.74
CA GLU A 83 7.16 19.52 -8.54
C GLU A 83 8.52 20.24 -8.59
N CYS A 84 9.54 19.73 -7.89
CA CYS A 84 10.88 20.31 -7.92
C CYS A 84 11.49 20.28 -9.33
N SER A 85 11.36 19.16 -10.05
CA SER A 85 11.89 19.05 -11.41
C SER A 85 11.14 19.96 -12.38
N TRP A 86 9.83 20.14 -12.17
CA TRP A 86 9.00 21.04 -12.96
C TRP A 86 9.39 22.51 -12.76
N ASP A 87 9.57 22.95 -11.52
CA ASP A 87 10.03 24.31 -11.22
C ASP A 87 11.41 24.59 -11.85
N GLU A 88 12.33 23.62 -11.75
CA GLU A 88 13.64 23.72 -12.40
C GLU A 88 13.53 23.84 -13.93
N LEU A 89 12.73 22.98 -14.57
CA LEU A 89 12.47 23.05 -16.01
C LEU A 89 11.91 24.42 -16.39
N TRP A 90 10.88 24.88 -15.68
CA TRP A 90 10.21 26.13 -15.97
C TRP A 90 11.19 27.31 -15.89
N ASN A 91 12.00 27.38 -14.83
CA ASN A 91 13.01 28.41 -14.66
C ASN A 91 14.06 28.39 -15.79
N ARG A 92 14.55 27.21 -16.19
CA ARG A 92 15.51 27.07 -17.30
C ARG A 92 14.90 27.49 -18.64
N VAL A 93 13.63 27.14 -18.89
CA VAL A 93 12.91 27.52 -20.12
C VAL A 93 12.69 29.03 -20.19
N GLN A 94 12.38 29.71 -19.08
CA GLN A 94 12.22 31.16 -19.04
C GLN A 94 13.53 31.92 -19.32
N GLN A 95 14.67 31.31 -19.00
CA GLN A 95 16.00 31.89 -19.19
C GLN A 95 16.66 31.48 -20.53
N ALA A 96 16.03 30.57 -21.28
CA ALA A 96 16.56 30.04 -22.52
C ALA A 96 16.65 31.12 -23.61
N GLN A 97 17.79 31.18 -24.29
CA GLN A 97 18.06 32.18 -25.33
C GLN A 97 17.66 31.70 -26.73
N ASP A 98 17.53 30.40 -26.92
CA ASP A 98 17.20 29.75 -28.18
C ASP A 98 16.47 28.41 -27.94
N LEU A 99 16.09 27.75 -29.03
CA LEU A 99 15.38 26.47 -28.99
C LEU A 99 16.23 25.33 -28.44
N ASP A 100 17.55 25.36 -28.67
CA ASP A 100 18.45 24.29 -28.23
C ASP A 100 18.58 24.28 -26.70
N HIS A 101 18.60 25.46 -26.06
CA HIS A 101 18.52 25.58 -24.60
C HIS A 101 17.21 25.01 -24.04
N ILE A 102 16.07 25.18 -24.74
CA ILE A 102 14.78 24.61 -24.33
C ILE A 102 14.82 23.08 -24.43
N ILE A 103 15.35 22.54 -25.52
CA ILE A 103 15.48 21.08 -25.73
C ILE A 103 16.38 20.48 -24.64
N ALA A 104 17.55 21.08 -24.38
CA ALA A 104 18.48 20.61 -23.36
C ALA A 104 17.86 20.66 -21.95
N ALA A 105 17.09 21.70 -21.62
CA ALA A 105 16.38 21.78 -20.35
C ALA A 105 15.31 20.69 -20.21
N HIS A 106 14.59 20.40 -21.30
CA HIS A 106 13.56 19.35 -21.35
C HIS A 106 14.14 17.95 -21.22
N GLU A 107 15.26 17.65 -21.89
CA GLU A 107 15.98 16.38 -21.77
C GLU A 107 16.50 16.17 -20.33
N ALA A 108 17.12 17.19 -19.73
CA ALA A 108 17.57 17.13 -18.34
C ALA A 108 16.42 16.89 -17.35
N PHE A 109 15.25 17.49 -17.60
CA PHE A 109 14.04 17.22 -16.83
C PHE A 109 13.62 15.76 -16.95
N LEU A 110 13.55 15.21 -18.17
CA LEU A 110 13.16 13.83 -18.42
C LEU A 110 14.10 12.82 -17.76
N ASP A 111 15.41 13.07 -17.83
CA ASP A 111 16.42 12.23 -17.18
C ASP A 111 16.29 12.27 -15.65
N THR A 112 16.08 13.47 -15.10
CA THR A 112 15.90 13.66 -13.66
C THR A 112 14.68 12.91 -13.15
N ILE A 113 13.50 13.11 -13.77
CA ILE A 113 12.29 12.40 -13.33
C ILE A 113 12.40 10.89 -13.56
N THR A 114 13.06 10.44 -14.62
CA THR A 114 13.26 9.01 -14.91
C THR A 114 14.11 8.36 -13.81
N SER A 115 15.24 8.98 -13.44
CA SER A 115 16.10 8.45 -12.39
C SER A 115 15.45 8.53 -11.01
N ARG A 116 14.91 9.69 -10.64
CA ARG A 116 14.34 9.93 -9.31
C ARG A 116 13.02 9.16 -9.07
N CYS A 117 12.29 8.78 -10.12
CA CYS A 117 11.17 7.85 -10.04
C CYS A 117 11.59 6.36 -10.04
N LEU A 118 12.89 6.07 -9.91
CA LEU A 118 13.46 4.72 -9.87
C LEU A 118 13.33 3.95 -11.20
N LEU A 119 13.21 4.64 -12.33
CA LEU A 119 12.99 4.02 -13.65
C LEU A 119 14.27 3.87 -14.48
N ASP A 120 15.41 4.29 -13.95
CA ASP A 120 16.72 4.09 -14.56
C ASP A 120 17.29 2.69 -14.25
N SER A 121 18.36 2.33 -14.96
CA SER A 121 18.99 1.00 -14.86
C SER A 121 19.59 0.71 -13.48
N ASN A 122 20.11 1.73 -12.79
CA ASN A 122 20.76 1.55 -11.48
C ASN A 122 19.71 1.33 -10.38
N SER A 123 18.52 1.91 -10.54
CA SER A 123 17.40 1.78 -9.61
C SER A 123 16.57 0.50 -9.80
N ARG A 124 16.95 -0.41 -10.71
CA ARG A 124 16.18 -1.61 -11.04
C ARG A 124 15.86 -2.50 -9.83
N VAL A 125 16.80 -2.63 -8.88
CA VAL A 125 16.59 -3.43 -7.67
C VAL A 125 15.56 -2.77 -6.75
N LEU A 126 15.64 -1.45 -6.55
CA LEU A 126 14.66 -0.66 -5.79
C LEU A 126 13.28 -0.74 -6.42
N LEU A 127 13.18 -0.56 -7.74
CA LEU A 127 11.92 -0.65 -8.48
C LEU A 127 11.27 -2.04 -8.36
N ASN A 128 12.07 -3.11 -8.39
CA ASN A 128 11.56 -4.47 -8.20
C ASN A 128 10.99 -4.68 -6.79
N GLN A 129 11.63 -4.13 -5.76
CA GLN A 129 11.10 -4.18 -4.39
C GLN A 129 9.82 -3.36 -4.24
N LEU A 130 9.76 -2.18 -4.87
CA LEU A 130 8.53 -1.38 -4.90
C LEU A 130 7.39 -2.11 -5.62
N ARG A 131 7.67 -2.82 -6.71
CA ARG A 131 6.69 -3.68 -7.39
C ARG A 131 6.23 -4.83 -6.49
N ALA A 132 7.14 -5.47 -5.76
CA ALA A 132 6.78 -6.50 -4.78
C ALA A 132 5.85 -5.95 -3.69
N VAL A 133 6.04 -4.69 -3.25
CA VAL A 133 5.08 -4.02 -2.34
C VAL A 133 3.70 -3.87 -3.00
N PHE A 134 3.65 -3.46 -4.27
CA PHE A 134 2.38 -3.34 -5.00
C PHE A 134 1.67 -4.70 -5.13
N ASP A 135 2.42 -5.76 -5.41
CA ASP A 135 1.87 -7.11 -5.48
C ASP A 135 1.29 -7.55 -4.12
N GLN A 136 1.94 -7.18 -2.99
CA GLN A 136 1.40 -7.46 -1.66
C GLN A 136 0.09 -6.73 -1.34
N ILE A 137 -0.10 -5.53 -1.88
CA ILE A 137 -1.38 -4.81 -1.74
C ILE A 137 -2.50 -5.57 -2.45
N ILE A 138 -2.22 -6.12 -3.63
CA ILE A 138 -3.17 -6.93 -4.39
C ILE A 138 -3.47 -8.26 -3.66
N GLU A 139 -2.45 -8.92 -3.11
CA GLU A 139 -2.64 -10.12 -2.29
C GLU A 139 -3.50 -9.87 -1.06
N LEU A 140 -3.30 -8.73 -0.37
CA LEU A 140 -4.16 -8.32 0.74
C LEU A 140 -5.61 -8.12 0.28
N GLN A 141 -5.83 -7.42 -0.84
CA GLN A 141 -7.16 -7.20 -1.40
C GLN A 141 -7.88 -8.53 -1.64
N ASN A 142 -7.23 -9.45 -2.35
CA ASN A 142 -7.80 -10.76 -2.67
C ASN A 142 -8.13 -11.56 -1.40
N ALA A 143 -7.20 -11.60 -0.43
CA ALA A 143 -7.40 -12.31 0.82
C ALA A 143 -8.56 -11.72 1.64
N GLN A 144 -8.64 -10.38 1.73
CA GLN A 144 -9.73 -9.70 2.41
C GLN A 144 -11.08 -9.96 1.74
N ASP A 145 -11.16 -9.90 0.42
CA ASP A 145 -12.40 -10.15 -0.31
C ASP A 145 -12.92 -11.57 -0.06
N THR A 146 -12.04 -12.57 -0.04
CA THR A 146 -12.41 -13.95 0.31
C THR A 146 -12.89 -14.06 1.76
N MET A 147 -12.17 -13.48 2.71
CA MET A 147 -12.53 -13.53 4.13
C MET A 147 -13.85 -12.82 4.42
N TYR A 148 -14.06 -11.63 3.83
CA TYR A 148 -15.29 -10.87 3.98
C TYR A 148 -16.47 -11.52 3.29
N ARG A 149 -16.29 -12.13 2.12
CA ARG A 149 -17.36 -12.90 1.47
C ARG A 149 -17.83 -14.04 2.39
N ALA A 150 -16.90 -14.84 2.92
CA ALA A 150 -17.24 -15.93 3.85
C ALA A 150 -17.95 -15.43 5.12
N ALA A 151 -17.46 -14.33 5.71
CA ALA A 151 -18.04 -13.76 6.91
C ALA A 151 -19.44 -13.16 6.67
N LEU A 152 -19.65 -12.47 5.54
CA LEU A 152 -20.94 -11.88 5.19
C LEU A 152 -21.98 -12.96 4.81
N GLU A 153 -21.58 -14.02 4.12
CA GLU A 153 -22.45 -15.17 3.83
C GLU A 153 -22.86 -15.92 5.10
N GLU A 154 -21.95 -16.04 6.07
CA GLU A 154 -22.28 -16.58 7.40
C GLU A 154 -23.23 -15.66 8.17
N LEU A 155 -22.94 -14.36 8.21
CA LEU A 155 -23.82 -13.37 8.86
C LEU A 155 -25.23 -13.42 8.28
N GLN A 156 -25.36 -13.46 6.95
CA GLN A 156 -26.65 -13.52 6.28
C GLN A 156 -27.45 -14.77 6.68
N ARG A 157 -26.78 -15.93 6.80
CA ARG A 157 -27.43 -17.17 7.24
C ARG A 157 -27.93 -17.08 8.68
N ARG A 158 -27.13 -16.51 9.59
CA ARG A 158 -27.53 -16.28 11.00
C ARG A 158 -28.75 -15.35 11.10
N LEU A 159 -28.75 -14.25 10.34
CA LEU A 159 -29.88 -13.31 10.31
C LEU A 159 -31.16 -13.96 9.78
N GLN A 160 -31.07 -14.78 8.72
CA GLN A 160 -32.21 -15.51 8.18
C GLN A 160 -32.78 -16.53 9.18
N PHE A 161 -31.90 -17.17 9.96
CA PHE A 161 -32.32 -18.08 11.01
C PHE A 161 -33.06 -17.35 12.14
N GLU A 162 -32.53 -16.21 12.60
CA GLU A 162 -33.21 -15.36 13.59
C GLU A 162 -34.57 -14.84 13.11
N GLU A 163 -34.67 -14.45 11.83
CA GLU A 163 -35.92 -13.97 11.24
C GLU A 163 -36.98 -15.09 11.19
N LYS A 164 -36.61 -16.29 10.75
CA LYS A 164 -37.49 -17.46 10.76
C LYS A 164 -37.97 -17.80 12.18
N LYS A 165 -37.08 -17.73 13.16
CA LYS A 165 -37.43 -17.95 14.57
C LYS A 165 -38.51 -16.96 15.04
N LYS A 166 -38.31 -15.67 14.76
CA LYS A 166 -39.29 -14.61 15.10
C LYS A 166 -40.64 -14.80 14.39
N GLN A 167 -40.63 -15.21 13.13
CA GLN A 167 -41.86 -15.49 12.38
C GLN A 167 -42.68 -16.61 13.03
N ARG A 168 -42.04 -17.75 13.35
CA ARG A 168 -42.74 -18.88 14.01
C ARG A 168 -43.26 -18.52 15.40
N GLU A 169 -42.50 -17.75 16.16
CA GLU A 169 -42.95 -17.22 17.46
C GLU A 169 -44.20 -16.33 17.30
N THR A 170 -44.27 -15.53 16.24
CA THR A 170 -45.44 -14.67 15.93
C THR A 170 -46.66 -15.50 15.51
N GLU A 171 -46.44 -16.64 14.84
CA GLU A 171 -47.47 -17.61 14.47
C GLU A 171 -47.95 -18.49 15.64
N GLY A 172 -47.40 -18.28 16.85
CA GLY A 172 -47.74 -19.04 18.05
C GLY A 172 -47.16 -20.46 18.06
N GLN A 173 -46.20 -20.76 17.17
CA GLN A 173 -45.49 -22.02 17.10
C GLN A 173 -44.18 -21.94 17.90
N TRP A 174 -43.65 -23.10 18.31
CA TRP A 174 -42.31 -23.16 18.90
C TRP A 174 -41.27 -22.65 17.88
N GLY A 175 -40.45 -21.68 18.31
CA GLY A 175 -39.59 -20.91 17.40
C GLY A 175 -38.49 -21.73 16.69
N VAL A 176 -37.97 -22.78 17.32
CA VAL A 176 -36.89 -23.63 16.77
C VAL A 176 -37.05 -25.07 17.29
N THR A 177 -36.79 -26.07 16.45
CA THR A 177 -36.68 -27.48 16.88
C THR A 177 -35.26 -27.82 17.36
N ALA A 178 -35.11 -28.81 18.23
CA ALA A 178 -33.78 -29.22 18.73
C ALA A 178 -32.80 -29.61 17.60
N ALA A 179 -33.31 -30.20 16.51
CA ALA A 179 -32.51 -30.55 15.34
C ALA A 179 -32.01 -29.32 14.56
N GLU A 180 -32.87 -28.30 14.40
CA GLU A 180 -32.49 -27.04 13.74
C GLU A 180 -31.44 -26.26 14.58
N GLU A 181 -31.56 -26.31 15.91
CA GLU A 181 -30.59 -25.70 16.82
C GLU A 181 -29.23 -26.42 16.79
N GLU A 182 -29.23 -27.76 16.71
CA GLU A 182 -28.01 -28.54 16.57
C GLU A 182 -27.31 -28.29 15.22
N GLU A 183 -28.06 -28.20 14.13
CA GLU A 183 -27.53 -27.86 12.80
C GLU A 183 -26.91 -26.45 12.80
N GLU A 184 -27.58 -25.46 13.39
CA GLU A 184 -27.05 -24.09 13.49
C GLU A 184 -25.77 -24.04 14.32
N ASN A 185 -25.75 -24.70 15.48
CA ASN A 185 -24.56 -24.79 16.32
C ASN A 185 -23.39 -25.46 15.60
N LYS A 186 -23.65 -26.47 14.77
CA LYS A 186 -22.63 -27.11 13.93
C LYS A 186 -22.06 -26.13 12.91
N ARG A 187 -22.91 -25.38 12.19
CA ARG A 187 -22.47 -24.37 11.20
C ARG A 187 -21.62 -23.27 11.83
N ILE A 188 -22.05 -22.75 12.98
CA ILE A 188 -21.31 -21.72 13.72
C ILE A 188 -19.92 -22.23 14.12
N ARG A 189 -19.82 -23.48 14.59
CA ARG A 189 -18.53 -24.11 14.93
C ARG A 189 -17.64 -24.28 13.70
N GLU A 190 -18.18 -24.75 12.58
CA GLU A 190 -17.44 -24.88 11.32
C GLU A 190 -16.87 -23.54 10.85
N PHE A 191 -17.65 -22.45 10.97
CA PHE A 191 -17.16 -21.10 10.70
C PHE A 191 -16.06 -20.69 11.68
N GLN A 192 -16.25 -20.90 12.98
CA GLN A 192 -15.25 -20.59 14.01
C GLN A 192 -13.93 -21.34 13.76
N ASP A 193 -13.98 -22.61 13.34
CA ASP A 193 -12.81 -23.42 13.01
C ASP A 193 -12.06 -22.91 11.75
N SER A 194 -12.72 -22.11 10.91
CA SER A 194 -12.10 -21.48 9.74
C SER A 194 -11.33 -20.19 10.10
N ILE A 195 -11.70 -19.50 11.17
CA ILE A 195 -11.12 -18.19 11.58
C ILE A 195 -9.61 -18.28 11.84
N PRO A 196 -9.07 -19.29 12.57
CA PRO A 196 -7.64 -19.42 12.76
C PRO A 196 -6.84 -19.53 11.46
N LYS A 197 -7.44 -20.13 10.41
CA LYS A 197 -6.81 -20.23 9.08
C LYS A 197 -6.72 -18.84 8.43
N MET A 198 -7.78 -18.03 8.54
CA MET A 198 -7.80 -16.65 8.05
C MET A 198 -6.76 -15.78 8.76
N CYS A 199 -6.70 -15.84 10.09
CA CYS A 199 -5.67 -15.13 10.88
C CYS A 199 -4.25 -15.57 10.50
N SER A 200 -4.05 -16.87 10.26
CA SER A 200 -2.74 -17.40 9.85
C SER A 200 -2.33 -16.88 8.48
N GLN A 201 -3.25 -16.83 7.52
CA GLN A 201 -3.03 -16.26 6.20
C GLN A 201 -2.65 -14.77 6.29
N LEU A 202 -3.38 -13.97 7.09
CA LEU A 202 -3.06 -12.55 7.29
C LEU A 202 -1.69 -12.35 7.94
N ARG A 203 -1.32 -13.20 8.90
CA ARG A 203 0.00 -13.15 9.53
C ARG A 203 1.12 -13.44 8.53
N ILE A 204 0.92 -14.38 7.61
CA ILE A 204 1.88 -14.68 6.54
C ILE A 204 2.01 -13.48 5.60
N LEU A 205 0.90 -12.90 5.16
CA LEU A 205 0.90 -11.69 4.32
C LEU A 205 1.61 -10.53 5.02
N THR A 206 1.34 -10.33 6.30
CA THR A 206 2.01 -9.30 7.11
C THR A 206 3.52 -9.53 7.16
N HIS A 207 3.96 -10.76 7.43
CA HIS A 207 5.38 -11.07 7.48
C HIS A 207 6.08 -10.85 6.13
N PHE A 208 5.44 -11.28 5.03
CA PHE A 208 6.00 -11.09 3.70
C PHE A 208 6.09 -9.60 3.34
N TYR A 209 5.01 -8.84 3.55
CA TYR A 209 4.99 -7.39 3.33
C TYR A 209 6.09 -6.69 4.13
N GLN A 210 6.19 -6.95 5.44
CA GLN A 210 7.21 -6.36 6.29
C GLN A 210 8.63 -6.71 5.81
N GLY A 211 8.87 -7.95 5.38
CA GLY A 211 10.16 -8.36 4.82
C GLY A 211 10.53 -7.61 3.53
N VAL A 212 9.56 -7.40 2.63
CA VAL A 212 9.77 -6.62 1.40
C VAL A 212 10.08 -5.15 1.74
N VAL A 213 9.31 -4.54 2.65
CA VAL A 213 9.54 -3.15 3.07
C VAL A 213 10.91 -3.00 3.73
N GLN A 214 11.33 -3.94 4.57
CA GLN A 214 12.67 -3.91 5.18
C GLN A 214 13.78 -3.95 4.13
N GLN A 215 13.68 -4.83 3.13
CA GLN A 215 14.65 -4.88 2.04
C GLN A 215 14.67 -3.56 1.26
N PHE A 216 13.50 -2.99 0.99
CA PHE A 216 13.38 -1.70 0.33
C PHE A 216 14.05 -0.57 1.14
N LEU A 217 13.80 -0.50 2.45
CA LEU A 217 14.41 0.48 3.35
C LEU A 217 15.94 0.37 3.39
N VAL A 218 16.48 -0.85 3.45
CA VAL A 218 17.93 -1.09 3.41
C VAL A 218 18.52 -0.55 2.10
N LEU A 219 17.89 -0.86 0.95
CA LEU A 219 18.34 -0.35 -0.34
C LEU A 219 18.31 1.17 -0.42
N LEU A 220 17.28 1.81 0.14
CA LEU A 220 17.19 3.28 0.21
C LEU A 220 18.32 3.87 1.08
N THR A 221 18.63 3.27 2.24
CA THR A 221 19.73 3.76 3.09
C THR A 221 21.11 3.62 2.46
N THR A 222 21.29 2.62 1.59
CA THR A 222 22.55 2.41 0.85
C THR A 222 22.66 3.23 -0.43
N SER A 223 21.58 3.90 -0.84
CA SER A 223 21.59 4.75 -2.04
C SER A 223 22.48 5.98 -1.81
N SER A 224 23.11 6.48 -2.86
CA SER A 224 23.91 7.71 -2.82
C SER A 224 23.06 8.99 -2.83
N ASP A 225 21.76 8.85 -3.05
CA ASP A 225 20.83 9.97 -3.16
C ASP A 225 20.27 10.35 -1.79
N GLU A 226 20.54 11.58 -1.36
CA GLU A 226 20.06 12.12 -0.08
C GLU A 226 18.53 12.08 0.02
N SER A 227 17.80 12.37 -1.06
CA SER A 227 16.32 12.38 -1.05
C SER A 227 15.76 10.98 -0.78
N LEU A 228 16.39 9.94 -1.35
CA LEU A 228 16.02 8.54 -1.08
C LEU A 228 16.38 8.11 0.34
N GLN A 229 17.47 8.61 0.90
CA GLN A 229 17.81 8.38 2.31
C GLN A 229 16.81 9.06 3.26
N PHE A 230 16.38 10.29 2.97
CA PHE A 230 15.31 10.97 3.72
C PHE A 230 13.96 10.25 3.61
N LEU A 231 13.63 9.73 2.42
CA LEU A 231 12.45 8.88 2.24
C LEU A 231 12.51 7.64 3.13
N SER A 232 13.66 6.99 3.24
CA SER A 232 13.84 5.84 4.16
C SER A 232 13.51 6.23 5.60
N PHE A 233 13.99 7.39 6.06
CA PHE A 233 13.68 7.88 7.40
C PHE A 233 12.19 8.15 7.60
N ARG A 234 11.50 8.71 6.60
CA ARG A 234 10.06 8.98 6.68
C ARG A 234 9.21 7.70 6.71
N LEU A 235 9.60 6.70 5.92
CA LEU A 235 8.92 5.41 5.85
C LEU A 235 9.05 4.62 7.16
N ASP A 236 10.14 4.82 7.92
CA ASP A 236 10.37 4.19 9.22
C ASP A 236 10.50 5.21 10.36
N PHE A 237 9.69 6.28 10.31
CA PHE A 237 9.76 7.35 11.30
C PHE A 237 9.53 6.85 12.74
N ASN A 238 8.61 5.89 12.90
CA ASN A 238 8.26 5.29 14.19
C ASN A 238 9.16 4.10 14.57
N GLU A 239 10.23 3.83 13.82
CA GLU A 239 11.14 2.69 14.04
C GLU A 239 10.45 1.32 14.06
N HIS A 240 9.29 1.24 13.43
CA HIS A 240 8.47 0.03 13.36
C HIS A 240 9.23 -1.13 12.70
N TYR A 241 10.05 -0.83 11.68
CA TYR A 241 10.83 -1.83 10.95
C TYR A 241 12.24 -2.04 11.56
N LYS A 242 12.80 -1.01 12.21
CA LYS A 242 14.10 -1.03 12.92
C LYS A 242 14.22 -2.06 14.02
N ALA A 243 13.14 -2.36 14.76
CA ALA A 243 13.16 -3.35 15.84
C ALA A 243 13.54 -4.76 15.35
N ARG A 244 13.43 -5.02 14.04
CA ARG A 244 13.62 -6.33 13.43
C ARG A 244 14.82 -6.43 12.49
N GLU A 245 15.43 -5.32 12.06
CA GLU A 245 16.59 -5.32 11.14
C GLU A 245 17.74 -4.41 11.64
N PRO A 246 18.83 -4.96 12.19
CA PRO A 246 19.95 -4.19 12.75
C PRO A 246 20.66 -3.27 11.75
N ARG A 247 20.54 -3.53 10.44
CA ARG A 247 21.16 -2.72 9.38
C ARG A 247 20.50 -1.34 9.21
N LEU A 248 19.26 -1.19 9.67
CA LEU A 248 18.57 0.11 9.72
C LEU A 248 19.11 1.04 10.83
N ARG A 249 20.08 0.59 11.65
CA ARG A 249 20.74 1.39 12.70
C ARG A 249 21.62 2.53 12.18
N VAL A 250 21.95 2.56 10.89
CA VAL A 250 22.70 3.68 10.28
C VAL A 250 21.74 4.85 10.02
N SER A 251 21.12 5.37 11.08
CA SER A 251 20.40 6.62 10.99
C SER A 251 21.42 7.76 10.94
N LEU A 252 21.22 8.69 9.99
CA LEU A 252 22.04 9.89 9.71
C LEU A 252 22.37 10.77 10.94
N GLY A 253 21.81 10.51 12.12
CA GLY A 253 22.11 11.20 13.37
C GLY A 253 23.56 11.10 13.87
N SER A 254 24.37 10.14 13.37
CA SER A 254 25.79 10.07 13.76
C SER A 254 26.71 10.98 12.93
N ARG A 255 26.26 11.56 11.82
CA ARG A 255 27.11 12.40 10.96
C ARG A 255 27.17 13.88 11.37
N GLY A 256 26.33 14.29 12.33
CA GLY A 256 26.24 15.69 12.80
C GLY A 256 26.86 15.97 14.18
N ARG A 257 27.40 14.96 14.89
CA ARG A 257 28.01 15.19 16.21
C ARG A 257 29.47 15.60 16.04
N ARG A 258 29.64 16.92 15.84
CA ARG A 258 30.87 17.71 16.00
C ARG A 258 32.01 16.94 16.68
N SER A 259 33.11 16.76 15.96
CA SER A 259 34.43 16.72 16.56
C SER A 259 34.75 18.12 17.11
N SER A 260 34.26 18.39 18.32
CA SER A 260 34.78 19.43 19.18
C SER A 260 35.57 18.73 20.29
N HIS A 261 36.79 19.21 20.54
CA HIS A 261 37.81 18.73 21.49
C HIS A 261 38.67 17.57 20.93
N THR A 262 39.99 17.66 20.82
CA THR A 262 41.04 18.53 21.40
C THR A 262 42.17 18.69 20.41
#